data_AF-A0A382WUG3-F1
#
_entry.id   AF-A0A382WUG3-F1
#
_cell.length_a   1.000
_cell.length_b   1.000
_cell.length_c   1.000
_cell.angle_alpha   90.00
_cell.angle_beta   90.00
_cell.angle_gamma   90.00
#
_symmetry.space_group_name_H-M   'P 1'
#
loop_
_entity.id
_entity.type
_entity.pdbx_description
1 polymer ?
#
loop_
_entity_poly.entity_id
_entity_poly.type
_entity_poly.pdbx_seq_one_letter_code
_entity_poly.pdbx_strand_id
1 'polypeptide(L)'
;MVKIFIICLILINTSFTSAETLGNETGLKIPRFVSLKSDNSNLRVGPDENYPIKLRYIVANTPIEIIDEYKDWRKINDYEGNKGWLHKSLIKGKRFAIVNTPYQEGLQVFNKPKGNNIGKIGKKNILEVKTCLMNWCKIKYGKNTGWVNKLNLWGVYEKEIINIPFYQPIINLIWRINLNFFIQWLNT
;
A
#
# COMPACT_ATOMS: atom_id res chain seq x y z
N MET A 1 23.81 9.44 -58.25
CA MET A 1 22.40 9.58 -57.82
C MET A 1 22.08 8.48 -56.82
N VAL A 2 22.24 8.72 -55.51
CA VAL A 2 21.78 7.79 -54.46
C VAL A 2 21.15 8.65 -53.36
N LYS A 3 19.82 8.69 -53.32
CA LYS A 3 19.02 9.38 -52.30
C LYS A 3 18.93 8.46 -51.08
N ILE A 4 19.69 8.77 -50.04
CA ILE A 4 19.59 8.12 -48.72
C ILE A 4 18.39 8.74 -48.00
N PHE A 5 17.29 7.99 -47.91
CA PHE A 5 16.13 8.35 -47.09
C PHE A 5 16.40 7.94 -45.64
N ILE A 6 16.63 8.92 -44.77
CA ILE A 6 16.76 8.73 -43.32
C ILE A 6 15.33 8.58 -42.76
N ILE A 7 14.94 7.36 -42.36
CA ILE A 7 13.66 7.10 -41.71
C ILE A 7 13.90 7.25 -40.20
N CYS A 8 13.47 8.37 -39.64
CA CYS A 8 13.52 8.66 -38.21
C CYS A 8 12.35 7.94 -37.52
N LEU A 9 12.63 6.82 -36.87
CA LEU A 9 11.64 6.03 -36.13
C LEU A 9 11.38 6.69 -34.76
N ILE A 10 10.34 7.52 -34.66
CA ILE A 10 9.93 8.15 -33.40
C ILE A 10 9.25 7.08 -32.51
N LEU A 11 9.97 6.61 -31.49
CA LEU A 11 9.43 5.77 -30.43
C LEU A 11 8.53 6.61 -29.53
N ILE A 12 7.22 6.61 -29.80
CA ILE A 12 6.22 7.21 -28.92
C ILE A 12 6.07 6.31 -27.69
N ASN A 13 6.76 6.66 -26.60
CA ASN A 13 6.53 6.04 -25.29
C ASN A 13 5.12 6.41 -24.82
N THR A 14 4.17 5.50 -25.01
CA THR A 14 2.82 5.63 -24.47
C THR A 14 2.83 5.26 -22.99
N SER A 15 2.96 6.27 -22.13
CA SER A 15 2.78 6.10 -20.70
C SER A 15 1.30 5.85 -20.41
N PHE A 16 0.92 4.62 -20.09
CA PHE A 16 -0.41 4.29 -19.58
C PHE A 16 -0.60 4.97 -18.21
N THR A 17 -1.28 6.12 -18.19
CA THR A 17 -1.80 6.72 -16.96
C THR A 17 -3.18 6.13 -16.71
N SER A 18 -3.33 5.34 -15.64
CA SER A 18 -4.65 4.89 -15.19
C SER A 18 -5.36 6.08 -14.55
N ALA A 19 -6.47 6.54 -15.14
CA ALA A 19 -7.27 7.60 -14.56
C ALA A 19 -7.95 7.10 -13.27
N GLU A 20 -7.82 7.86 -12.17
CA GLU A 20 -8.59 7.62 -10.95
C GLU A 20 -10.06 7.94 -11.22
N THR A 21 -10.94 6.94 -11.17
CA THR A 21 -12.39 7.12 -11.31
C THR A 21 -13.08 6.92 -9.98
N LEU A 22 -14.30 7.43 -9.83
CA LEU A 22 -15.13 7.13 -8.65
C LEU A 22 -15.87 5.81 -8.89
N GLY A 23 -15.91 4.95 -7.87
CA GLY A 23 -16.69 3.72 -7.91
C GLY A 23 -18.19 4.04 -7.92
N ASN A 24 -18.92 3.38 -8.83
CA ASN A 24 -20.34 3.67 -9.07
C ASN A 24 -21.23 3.43 -7.84
N GLU A 25 -20.81 2.56 -6.92
CA GLU A 25 -21.63 2.15 -5.76
C GLU A 25 -21.30 2.96 -4.50
N THR A 26 -20.03 3.27 -4.27
CA THR A 26 -19.58 3.94 -3.02
C THR A 26 -19.24 5.41 -3.20
N GLY A 27 -19.03 5.88 -4.42
CA GLY A 27 -18.46 7.21 -4.69
C GLY A 27 -17.03 7.38 -4.20
N LEU A 28 -16.36 6.29 -3.80
CA LEU A 28 -14.96 6.31 -3.39
C LEU A 28 -14.06 6.12 -4.61
N LYS A 29 -12.88 6.73 -4.61
CA LYS A 29 -11.88 6.55 -5.67
C LYS A 29 -11.53 5.08 -5.86
N ILE A 30 -11.44 4.64 -7.12
CA ILE A 30 -10.89 3.37 -7.54
C ILE A 30 -9.74 3.63 -8.55
N PRO A 31 -8.66 2.83 -8.52
CA PRO A 31 -8.45 1.73 -7.59
C PRO A 31 -8.11 2.22 -6.17
N ARG A 32 -8.44 1.40 -5.16
CA ARG A 32 -8.11 1.70 -3.76
C ARG A 32 -7.86 0.44 -2.95
N PHE A 33 -6.92 0.51 -2.02
CA PHE A 33 -6.64 -0.62 -1.16
C PHE A 33 -7.57 -0.67 0.07
N VAL A 34 -8.08 -1.86 0.37
CA VAL A 34 -8.77 -2.22 1.61
C VAL A 34 -8.12 -3.47 2.20
N SER A 35 -8.73 -4.08 3.21
CA SER A 35 -8.23 -5.33 3.78
C SER A 35 -9.35 -6.31 4.10
N LEU A 36 -9.04 -7.59 4.11
CA LEU A 36 -9.98 -8.64 4.50
C LEU A 36 -10.40 -8.50 5.96
N LYS A 37 -11.70 -8.62 6.21
CA LYS A 37 -12.29 -8.46 7.53
C LYS A 37 -11.99 -9.65 8.43
N SER A 38 -12.18 -10.86 7.93
CA SER A 38 -12.04 -12.13 8.63
C SER A 38 -11.12 -13.09 7.90
N ASP A 39 -10.73 -14.15 8.61
CA ASP A 39 -10.20 -15.36 8.00
C ASP A 39 -11.31 -16.00 7.13
N ASN A 40 -10.93 -16.79 6.12
CA ASN A 40 -11.85 -17.51 5.22
C ASN A 40 -12.77 -16.61 4.38
N SER A 41 -12.19 -15.77 3.52
CA SER A 41 -12.94 -14.96 2.54
C SER A 41 -12.96 -15.63 1.16
N ASN A 42 -14.14 -15.86 0.60
CA ASN A 42 -14.31 -16.52 -0.69
C ASN A 42 -14.28 -15.52 -1.85
N LEU A 43 -13.24 -15.59 -2.68
CA LEU A 43 -13.20 -14.86 -3.94
C LEU A 43 -13.98 -15.64 -4.99
N ARG A 44 -14.93 -14.98 -5.66
CA ARG A 44 -15.76 -15.58 -6.70
C ARG A 44 -15.39 -15.10 -8.09
N VAL A 45 -15.78 -15.86 -9.10
CA VAL A 45 -15.53 -15.49 -10.51
C VAL A 45 -16.43 -14.31 -10.94
N GLY A 46 -17.63 -14.17 -10.38
CA GLY A 46 -18.58 -13.11 -10.69
C GLY A 46 -19.23 -12.49 -9.44
N PRO A 47 -19.95 -11.36 -9.60
CA PRO A 47 -20.51 -10.56 -8.52
C PRO A 47 -21.87 -11.08 -8.03
N ASP A 48 -21.92 -12.36 -7.68
CA ASP A 48 -23.11 -13.03 -7.14
C ASP A 48 -22.70 -14.27 -6.34
N GLU A 49 -23.54 -14.71 -5.40
CA GLU A 49 -23.29 -15.91 -4.60
C GLU A 49 -23.39 -17.20 -5.42
N ASN A 50 -24.10 -17.15 -6.55
CA ASN A 50 -24.25 -18.29 -7.46
C ASN A 50 -22.99 -18.55 -8.30
N TYR A 51 -22.07 -17.59 -8.43
CA TYR A 51 -20.81 -17.82 -9.13
C TYR A 51 -19.87 -18.72 -8.32
N PRO A 52 -19.13 -19.63 -8.97
CA PRO A 52 -18.21 -20.52 -8.27
C PRO A 52 -17.12 -19.75 -7.52
N ILE A 53 -16.66 -20.34 -6.41
CA ILE A 53 -15.52 -19.85 -5.65
C ILE A 53 -14.27 -20.13 -6.48
N LYS A 54 -13.54 -19.06 -6.82
CA LYS A 54 -12.25 -19.12 -7.53
C LYS A 54 -11.12 -19.49 -6.57
N LEU A 55 -11.10 -18.86 -5.40
CA LEU A 55 -10.11 -19.10 -4.35
C LEU A 55 -10.66 -18.70 -2.99
N ARG A 56 -10.03 -19.19 -1.93
CA ARG A 56 -10.35 -18.84 -0.55
C ARG A 56 -9.13 -18.24 0.14
N TYR A 57 -9.26 -17.01 0.62
CA TYR A 57 -8.25 -16.40 1.47
C TYR A 57 -8.43 -16.88 2.91
N ILE A 58 -7.34 -17.36 3.54
CA ILE A 58 -7.39 -17.92 4.90
C ILE A 58 -6.83 -16.97 5.97
N VAL A 59 -6.32 -15.80 5.58
CA VAL A 59 -5.67 -14.84 6.49
C VAL A 59 -6.43 -13.51 6.51
N ALA A 60 -6.94 -13.12 7.67
CA ALA A 60 -7.52 -11.80 7.90
C ALA A 60 -6.50 -10.68 7.73
N ASN A 61 -6.99 -9.46 7.54
CA ASN A 61 -6.16 -8.26 7.33
C ASN A 61 -5.30 -8.29 6.07
N THR A 62 -5.39 -9.32 5.23
CA THR A 62 -4.70 -9.35 3.93
C THR A 62 -5.14 -8.12 3.12
N PRO A 63 -4.20 -7.27 2.69
CA PRO A 63 -4.54 -6.15 1.84
C PRO A 63 -5.03 -6.65 0.47
N ILE A 64 -5.92 -5.89 -0.15
CA ILE A 64 -6.48 -6.17 -1.47
C ILE A 64 -6.80 -4.83 -2.15
N GLU A 65 -6.59 -4.75 -3.45
CA GLU A 65 -6.91 -3.58 -4.24
C GLU A 65 -8.31 -3.75 -4.83
N ILE A 66 -9.24 -2.82 -4.55
CA ILE A 66 -10.51 -2.73 -5.25
C ILE A 66 -10.26 -2.03 -6.57
N ILE A 67 -10.66 -2.67 -7.66
CA ILE A 67 -10.51 -2.15 -9.02
C ILE A 67 -11.87 -1.87 -9.70
N ASP A 68 -12.97 -2.39 -9.16
CA ASP A 68 -14.33 -2.18 -9.68
C ASP A 68 -15.39 -2.46 -8.60
N GLU A 69 -16.61 -1.96 -8.80
CA GLU A 69 -17.74 -2.12 -7.89
C GLU A 69 -19.02 -2.50 -8.64
N TYR A 70 -19.81 -3.43 -8.09
CA TYR A 70 -21.14 -3.77 -8.61
C TYR A 70 -22.04 -4.16 -7.44
N LYS A 71 -23.09 -3.38 -7.16
CA LYS A 71 -23.96 -3.56 -5.98
C LYS A 71 -23.13 -3.79 -4.71
N ASP A 72 -23.31 -4.96 -4.09
CA ASP A 72 -22.60 -5.36 -2.87
C ASP A 72 -21.26 -6.07 -3.10
N TRP A 73 -20.83 -6.16 -4.35
CA TRP A 73 -19.62 -6.86 -4.75
C TRP A 73 -18.51 -5.89 -5.14
N ARG A 74 -17.28 -6.24 -4.78
CA ARG A 74 -16.08 -5.50 -5.11
C ARG A 74 -15.17 -6.40 -5.92
N LYS A 75 -14.83 -5.96 -7.13
CA LYS A 75 -13.83 -6.64 -7.93
C LYS A 75 -12.47 -6.25 -7.39
N ILE A 76 -11.64 -7.24 -7.14
CA ILE A 76 -10.35 -7.02 -6.51
C ILE A 76 -9.20 -7.49 -7.39
N ASN A 77 -8.01 -7.01 -7.05
CA ASN A 77 -6.71 -7.51 -7.48
C ASN A 77 -5.88 -7.74 -6.20
N ASP A 78 -5.38 -8.96 -5.99
CA ASP A 78 -4.53 -9.27 -4.84
C ASP A 78 -3.04 -9.15 -5.14
N TYR A 79 -2.21 -9.42 -4.14
CA TYR A 79 -0.76 -9.28 -4.24
C TYR A 79 -0.11 -10.29 -5.20
N GLU A 80 -0.81 -11.37 -5.55
CA GLU A 80 -0.37 -12.39 -6.52
C GLU A 80 -0.96 -12.13 -7.92
N GLY A 81 -1.77 -11.08 -8.08
CA GLY A 81 -2.43 -10.74 -9.33
C GLY A 81 -3.74 -11.48 -9.58
N ASN A 82 -4.29 -12.20 -8.58
CA ASN A 82 -5.58 -12.83 -8.74
C ASN A 82 -6.68 -11.77 -8.75
N LYS A 83 -7.55 -11.87 -9.76
CA LYS A 83 -8.76 -11.05 -9.90
C LYS A 83 -10.02 -11.86 -9.69
N GLY A 84 -11.02 -11.24 -9.07
CA GLY A 84 -12.34 -11.83 -8.82
C GLY A 84 -13.19 -10.89 -7.97
N TRP A 85 -14.29 -11.40 -7.43
CA TRP A 85 -15.28 -10.62 -6.69
C TRP A 85 -15.38 -11.06 -5.23
N LEU A 86 -15.37 -10.08 -4.32
CA LEU A 86 -15.63 -10.26 -2.89
C LEU A 86 -16.88 -9.50 -2.50
N HIS A 87 -17.70 -10.10 -1.64
CA HIS A 87 -18.82 -9.42 -1.03
C HIS A 87 -18.33 -8.34 -0.04
N LYS A 88 -18.98 -7.18 0.00
CA LYS A 88 -18.56 -6.03 0.82
C LYS A 88 -18.48 -6.32 2.32
N SER A 89 -19.22 -7.31 2.82
CA SER A 89 -19.18 -7.73 4.23
C SER A 89 -17.86 -8.38 4.63
N LEU A 90 -17.09 -8.91 3.66
CA LEU A 90 -15.81 -9.59 3.85
C LEU A 90 -14.62 -8.61 3.86
N ILE A 91 -14.86 -7.32 3.64
CA ILE A 91 -13.81 -6.30 3.57
C ILE A 91 -13.99 -5.24 4.66
N LYS A 92 -12.90 -4.57 5.00
CA LYS A 92 -12.88 -3.42 5.92
C LYS A 92 -11.93 -2.34 5.44
N GLY A 93 -12.24 -1.08 5.77
CA GLY A 93 -11.43 0.08 5.35
C GLY A 93 -10.11 0.25 6.12
N LYS A 94 -9.90 -0.51 7.22
CA LYS A 94 -8.64 -0.45 7.97
C LYS A 94 -7.48 -0.91 7.09
N ARG A 95 -6.44 -0.08 6.98
CA ARG A 95 -5.33 -0.26 6.04
C ARG A 95 -4.26 -1.20 6.58
N PHE A 96 -3.88 -2.17 5.77
CA PHE A 96 -2.75 -3.07 6.01
C PHE A 96 -1.85 -3.11 4.77
N ALA A 97 -0.63 -3.62 4.95
CA ALA A 97 0.33 -3.80 3.88
C ALA A 97 1.04 -5.16 4.04
N ILE A 98 1.50 -5.73 2.94
CA ILE A 98 2.38 -6.90 2.91
C ILE A 98 3.81 -6.43 2.68
N VAL A 99 4.76 -7.04 3.41
CA VAL A 99 6.18 -6.84 3.15
C VAL A 99 6.54 -7.38 1.77
N ASN A 100 6.82 -6.47 0.83
CA ASN A 100 7.22 -6.76 -0.53
C ASN A 100 8.57 -6.09 -0.83
N THR A 101 9.65 -6.73 -0.39
CA THR A 101 11.00 -6.17 -0.48
C THR A 101 11.94 -7.09 -1.27
N PRO A 102 12.83 -6.52 -2.12
CA PRO A 102 13.84 -7.32 -2.81
C PRO A 102 14.90 -7.88 -1.84
N TYR A 103 15.15 -7.21 -0.71
CA TYR A 103 16.22 -7.58 0.23
C TYR A 103 15.99 -8.96 0.85
N GLN A 104 17.04 -9.79 0.87
CA GLN A 104 16.99 -11.13 1.47
C GLN A 104 16.72 -11.08 2.98
N GLU A 105 17.32 -10.10 3.67
CA GLU A 105 17.19 -9.93 5.12
C GLU A 105 15.82 -9.43 5.59
N GLY A 106 14.90 -9.13 4.66
CA GLY A 106 13.59 -8.58 4.96
C GLY A 106 13.56 -7.05 5.09
N LEU A 107 12.43 -6.56 5.56
CA LEU A 107 12.13 -5.13 5.67
C LEU A 107 12.81 -4.53 6.90
N GLN A 108 13.67 -3.54 6.67
CA GLN A 108 14.30 -2.77 7.73
C GLN A 108 13.29 -1.80 8.37
N VAL A 109 13.28 -1.76 9.71
CA VAL A 109 12.38 -0.92 10.51
C VAL A 109 13.21 0.13 11.24
N PHE A 110 12.76 1.37 11.21
CA PHE A 110 13.48 2.52 11.76
C PHE A 110 12.68 3.22 12.87
N ASN A 111 13.38 3.86 13.81
CA ASN A 111 12.71 4.63 14.88
C ASN A 111 12.02 5.91 14.36
N LYS A 112 12.56 6.51 13.28
CA LYS A 112 12.00 7.64 12.53
C LYS A 112 12.39 7.52 11.05
N PRO A 113 11.75 8.26 10.13
CA PRO A 113 12.22 8.34 8.75
C PRO A 113 13.70 8.68 8.67
N LYS A 114 14.47 7.87 7.93
CA LYS A 114 15.95 7.99 7.82
C LYS A 114 16.68 8.00 9.19
N GLY A 115 16.12 7.34 10.18
CA GLY A 115 16.69 7.22 11.53
C GLY A 115 17.56 5.97 11.73
N ASN A 116 17.66 5.53 12.97
CA ASN A 116 18.38 4.31 13.34
C ASN A 116 17.51 3.09 13.05
N ASN A 117 18.14 2.03 12.53
CA ASN A 117 17.51 0.73 12.36
C ASN A 117 17.24 0.11 13.74
N ILE A 118 16.01 -0.30 13.98
CA ILE A 118 15.53 -0.88 15.25
C ILE A 118 14.99 -2.31 15.08
N GLY A 119 15.10 -2.89 13.88
CA GLY A 119 14.69 -4.27 13.65
C GLY A 119 14.42 -4.61 12.20
N LYS A 120 14.04 -5.87 11.98
CA LYS A 120 13.73 -6.41 10.66
C LYS A 120 12.42 -7.20 10.71
N ILE A 121 11.66 -7.16 9.62
CA ILE A 121 10.45 -7.97 9.44
C ILE A 121 10.60 -8.82 8.19
N GLY A 122 10.34 -10.12 8.30
CA GLY A 122 10.43 -11.05 7.17
C GLY A 122 9.45 -10.74 6.04
N LYS A 123 9.75 -11.23 4.84
CA LYS A 123 8.90 -11.10 3.65
C LYS A 123 7.51 -11.69 3.88
N LYS A 124 6.51 -11.21 3.14
CA LYS A 124 5.12 -11.68 3.17
C LYS A 124 4.35 -11.48 4.49
N ASN A 125 4.98 -10.94 5.53
CA ASN A 125 4.27 -10.56 6.75
C ASN A 125 3.30 -9.40 6.50
N ILE A 126 2.16 -9.44 7.18
CA ILE A 126 1.11 -8.41 7.10
C ILE A 126 1.30 -7.41 8.25
N LEU A 127 1.27 -6.13 7.90
CA LEU A 127 1.53 -4.99 8.78
C LEU A 127 0.32 -4.07 8.84
N GLU A 128 -0.03 -3.58 10.01
CA GLU A 128 -1.02 -2.51 10.11
C GLU A 128 -0.37 -1.17 9.72
N VAL A 129 -0.98 -0.45 8.77
CA VAL A 129 -0.51 0.87 8.33
C VAL A 129 -1.20 1.95 9.17
N LYS A 130 -0.42 2.67 9.97
CA LYS A 130 -0.94 3.74 10.84
C LYS A 130 -0.97 5.09 10.14
N THR A 131 0.17 5.48 9.59
CA THR A 131 0.39 6.77 8.92
C THR A 131 1.32 6.54 7.75
N CYS A 132 1.07 7.16 6.60
CA CYS A 132 2.01 7.18 5.48
C CYS A 132 2.27 8.63 5.05
N LEU A 133 3.55 8.96 5.04
CA LEU A 133 4.13 10.14 4.40
C LEU A 133 4.49 9.78 2.95
N MET A 134 5.13 10.70 2.23
CA MET A 134 5.53 10.50 0.84
C MET A 134 6.32 9.20 0.62
N ASN A 135 7.40 8.97 1.37
CA ASN A 135 8.30 7.81 1.15
C ASN A 135 8.31 6.82 2.33
N TRP A 136 7.60 7.13 3.41
CA TRP A 136 7.72 6.45 4.69
C TRP A 136 6.36 6.13 5.27
N CYS A 137 6.19 4.92 5.76
CA CYS A 137 4.99 4.53 6.48
C CYS A 137 5.35 4.14 7.91
N LYS A 138 4.59 4.66 8.87
CA LYS A 138 4.57 4.17 10.24
C LYS A 138 3.67 2.95 10.29
N ILE A 139 4.25 1.82 10.66
CA ILE A 139 3.58 0.53 10.74
C ILE A 139 3.48 0.04 12.19
N LYS A 140 2.56 -0.89 12.43
CA LYS A 140 2.46 -1.67 13.67
C LYS A 140 2.54 -3.16 13.33
N TYR A 141 3.37 -3.88 14.08
CA TYR A 141 3.51 -5.33 14.00
C TYR A 141 3.56 -5.92 15.41
N GLY A 142 2.55 -6.71 15.77
CA GLY A 142 2.35 -7.14 17.16
C GLY A 142 2.20 -5.94 18.10
N LYS A 143 3.07 -5.84 19.11
CA LYS A 143 3.12 -4.72 20.05
C LYS A 143 4.04 -3.57 19.61
N ASN A 144 4.84 -3.80 18.57
CA ASN A 144 5.89 -2.88 18.16
C ASN A 144 5.40 -1.93 17.05
N THR A 145 5.99 -0.72 17.03
CA THR A 145 5.76 0.26 15.96
C THR A 145 7.08 0.78 15.43
N GLY A 146 7.11 1.13 14.14
CA GLY A 146 8.29 1.72 13.54
C GLY A 146 8.00 2.28 12.15
N TRP A 147 9.02 2.88 11.55
CA TRP A 147 8.96 3.48 10.23
C TRP A 147 9.65 2.59 9.21
N VAL A 148 9.01 2.39 8.07
CA VAL A 148 9.54 1.58 6.97
C VAL A 148 9.48 2.36 5.67
N ASN A 149 10.40 2.07 4.75
CA ASN A 149 10.36 2.65 3.41
C ASN A 149 9.15 2.08 2.66
N LYS A 150 8.29 2.98 2.17
CA LYS A 150 7.03 2.66 1.51
C LYS A 150 7.20 1.78 0.28
N LEU A 151 8.29 1.93 -0.48
CA LEU A 151 8.55 1.16 -1.69
C LEU A 151 8.70 -0.35 -1.44
N ASN A 152 8.94 -0.74 -0.18
CA ASN A 152 9.05 -2.13 0.23
C ASN A 152 7.72 -2.73 0.75
N LEU A 153 6.61 -2.04 0.50
CA LEU A 153 5.27 -2.44 0.92
C LEU A 153 4.38 -2.64 -0.31
N TRP A 154 3.55 -3.67 -0.27
CA TRP A 154 2.39 -3.81 -1.14
C TRP A 154 1.13 -3.51 -0.32
N GLY A 155 0.14 -2.82 -0.90
CA GLY A 155 -1.06 -2.38 -0.17
C GLY A 155 -1.11 -0.88 0.16
N VAL A 156 -0.11 -0.11 -0.31
CA VAL A 156 -0.04 1.36 -0.22
C VAL A 156 0.50 1.89 -1.56
N TYR A 157 -0.13 2.89 -2.17
CA TYR A 157 0.41 3.49 -3.40
C TYR A 157 1.60 4.39 -3.12
N GLU A 158 2.51 4.50 -4.08
CA GLU A 158 3.76 5.27 -3.99
C GLU A 158 3.51 6.70 -3.49
N LYS A 159 2.48 7.39 -4.01
CA LYS A 159 2.13 8.76 -3.65
C LYS A 159 1.01 8.87 -2.60
N GLU A 160 0.54 7.75 -2.05
CA GLU A 160 -0.56 7.74 -1.07
C GLU A 160 -0.12 8.39 0.25
N ILE A 161 -0.92 9.32 0.75
CA ILE A 161 -0.77 9.93 2.05
C ILE A 161 -1.89 9.43 2.94
N ILE A 162 -1.56 8.91 4.13
CA ILE A 162 -2.54 8.27 5.02
C ILE A 162 -2.39 8.85 6.43
N ASN A 163 -3.51 9.29 7.02
CA ASN A 163 -3.62 9.69 8.44
C ASN A 163 -2.50 10.62 8.92
N ILE A 164 -2.20 11.66 8.15
CA ILE A 164 -1.22 12.67 8.54
C ILE A 164 -1.86 13.61 9.58
N PRO A 165 -1.28 13.75 10.78
CA PRO A 165 -1.75 14.74 11.75
C PRO A 165 -1.41 16.16 11.27
N PHE A 166 -2.22 17.15 11.67
CA PHE A 166 -2.02 18.54 11.25
C PHE A 166 -0.64 19.10 11.64
N TYR A 167 -0.04 18.61 12.72
CA TYR A 167 1.27 19.02 13.23
C TYR A 167 2.45 18.28 12.60
N GLN A 168 2.21 17.40 11.62
CA GLN A 168 3.28 16.67 10.92
C GLN A 168 4.37 17.56 10.30
N PRO A 169 4.08 18.77 9.76
CA PRO A 169 5.12 19.67 9.26
C PRO A 169 6.16 20.05 10.32
N ILE A 170 5.72 20.29 11.56
CA ILE A 170 6.60 20.61 12.69
C ILE A 170 7.48 19.40 13.04
N ILE A 171 6.90 18.20 13.05
CA ILE A 171 7.65 16.95 13.28
C ILE A 171 8.70 16.73 12.19
N ASN A 172 8.35 16.96 10.92
CA ASN A 172 9.29 16.84 9.80
C ASN A 172 10.46 17.82 9.96
N LEU A 173 10.20 19.03 10.44
CA LEU A 173 11.23 20.02 10.74
C LEU A 173 12.18 19.52 11.85
N ILE A 174 11.63 18.99 12.93
CA ILE A 174 12.41 18.41 14.05
C ILE A 174 13.30 17.26 13.56
N TRP A 175 12.76 16.35 12.73
CA TRP A 175 13.56 15.25 12.18
C TRP A 175 14.69 15.71 11.26
N ARG A 176 14.48 16.81 10.53
CA ARG A 176 15.48 17.40 9.62
C ARG A 176 16.62 18.08 10.36
N ILE A 177 16.33 18.77 11.45
CA ILE A 177 17.31 19.59 12.16
C ILE A 177 18.32 18.74 12.96
N ASN A 178 18.13 17.41 13.06
CA ASN A 178 19.00 16.51 13.83
C ASN A 178 19.35 17.10 15.20
N LEU A 179 18.31 17.44 15.97
CA LEU A 179 18.47 17.98 17.33
C LEU A 179 18.97 16.90 18.30
N ASN A 180 20.22 16.46 18.10
CA ASN A 180 21.07 16.02 19.21
C ASN A 180 21.40 17.20 20.14
N PHE A 181 21.03 18.43 19.79
CA PHE A 181 21.35 19.65 20.54
C PHE A 181 20.41 19.95 21.73
N PHE A 182 19.16 19.47 21.72
CA PHE A 182 18.19 19.85 22.75
C PHE A 182 18.20 18.94 24.00
N ILE A 183 18.75 17.73 23.92
CA ILE A 183 18.80 16.79 25.05
C ILE A 183 19.97 17.10 26.01
N GLN A 184 20.97 17.86 25.56
CA GLN A 184 22.10 18.27 26.40
C GLN A 184 21.79 19.49 27.29
N TRP A 185 20.76 20.27 26.96
CA TRP A 185 20.39 21.50 27.69
C TRP A 185 19.33 21.28 28.79
N LEU A 186 18.74 20.08 28.88
CA LEU A 186 17.77 19.72 29.93
C LEU A 186 18.41 18.94 31.09
N ASN A 187 19.71 18.66 31.01
CA ASN A 187 20.51 17.98 32.04
C ASN A 187 21.68 18.85 32.55
N THR A 188 21.57 20.16 32.38
CA THR A 188 22.43 21.19 32.99
C THR A 188 21.52 22.24 33.61
#